data_AF-A0A5D0HF52-F1
#
_entry.id   AF-A0A5D0HF52-F1
#
_cell.length_a   1.000
_cell.length_b   1.000
_cell.length_c   1.000
_cell.angle_alpha   90.00
_cell.angle_beta   90.00
_cell.angle_gamma   90.00
#
_symmetry.space_group_name_H-M   'P 1'
#
loop_
_entity.id
_entity.type
_entity.pdbx_description
1 polymer ?
#
loop_
_entity_poly.entity_id
_entity_poly.type
_entity_poly.pdbx_seq_one_letter_code
_entity_poly.pdbx_strand_id
1 'polypeptide(L)'
;PLTNEAQVDGLIPTIKFPTTSAHEMAHQLGYAAENEANFIGCLASIYNDDVYFKYCGYAFGLRYCLNEIYKRDEALFNDIIKTINKGILKHYEEVRLFWEAHENPVEPFFKYFYSGYLKANNQSKGMQSYSYVVALLVNYFNA
;
A
#
# COMPACT_ATOMS: atom_id res chain seq x y z
N PRO A 1 13.36 -0.61 -10.40
CA PRO A 1 13.36 0.72 -11.06
C PRO A 1 14.54 0.88 -12.05
N LEU A 2 14.31 1.45 -13.24
CA LEU A 2 15.34 1.65 -14.29
C LEU A 2 16.39 2.71 -13.93
N THR A 3 16.09 3.66 -13.04
CA THR A 3 17.01 4.73 -12.61
C THR A 3 17.55 4.56 -11.18
N ASN A 4 17.04 3.59 -10.41
CA ASN A 4 17.34 3.39 -8.98
C ASN A 4 17.15 4.62 -8.07
N GLU A 5 16.55 5.69 -8.57
CA GLU A 5 16.17 6.87 -7.79
C GLU A 5 14.86 6.56 -7.05
N ALA A 6 14.95 6.46 -5.72
CA ALA A 6 13.77 6.46 -4.85
C ALA A 6 13.22 7.89 -4.80
N GLN A 7 12.01 8.09 -5.32
CA GLN A 7 11.33 9.37 -5.24
C GLN A 7 10.07 9.22 -4.39
N VAL A 8 10.06 9.93 -3.26
CA VAL A 8 8.87 10.07 -2.41
C VAL A 8 8.31 11.47 -2.66
N ASP A 9 7.05 11.55 -3.07
CA ASP A 9 6.36 12.82 -3.23
C ASP A 9 6.23 13.52 -1.86
N GLY A 10 6.80 14.73 -1.76
CA GLY A 10 6.81 15.53 -0.53
C GLY A 10 5.45 16.10 -0.12
N LEU A 11 4.42 15.98 -0.96
CA LEU A 11 3.07 16.47 -0.70
C LEU A 11 2.12 15.40 -0.15
N ILE A 12 2.51 14.13 -0.15
CA ILE A 12 1.61 13.05 0.30
C ILE A 12 1.24 13.21 1.78
N PRO A 13 0.09 12.68 2.21
CA PRO A 13 -0.28 12.69 3.62
C PRO A 13 0.80 12.05 4.49
N THR A 14 1.05 12.65 5.67
CA THR A 14 2.19 12.28 6.54
C THR A 14 2.18 10.80 6.94
N ILE A 15 1.01 10.17 7.06
CA ILE A 15 0.85 8.75 7.40
C ILE A 15 1.40 7.81 6.31
N LYS A 16 1.55 8.30 5.06
CA LYS A 16 2.06 7.52 3.93
C LYS A 16 3.58 7.49 3.87
N PHE A 17 4.27 8.51 4.41
CA PHE A 17 5.72 8.61 4.26
C PHE A 17 6.50 7.39 4.75
N PRO A 18 6.25 6.83 5.96
CA PRO A 18 7.03 5.69 6.44
C PRO A 18 6.98 4.49 5.49
N THR A 19 5.78 4.11 5.06
CA THR A 19 5.58 2.92 4.23
C THR A 19 5.96 3.16 2.77
N THR A 20 5.71 4.36 2.22
CA THR A 20 6.16 4.72 0.87
C THR A 20 7.69 4.81 0.80
N SER A 21 8.34 5.44 1.77
CA SER A 21 9.81 5.55 1.78
C SER A 21 10.46 4.17 1.90
N ALA A 22 9.95 3.33 2.81
CA ALA A 22 10.46 1.97 2.96
C ALA A 22 10.19 1.08 1.74
N HIS A 23 9.08 1.30 1.03
CA HIS A 23 8.77 0.64 -0.24
C HIS A 23 9.81 0.99 -1.32
N GLU A 24 10.14 2.27 -1.50
CA GLU A 24 11.16 2.68 -2.47
C GLU A 24 12.56 2.16 -2.08
N MET A 25 12.87 2.12 -0.79
CA MET A 25 14.10 1.48 -0.30
C MET A 25 14.13 -0.02 -0.59
N ALA A 26 12.99 -0.73 -0.47
CA ALA A 26 12.91 -2.14 -0.84
C ALA A 26 13.21 -2.34 -2.33
N HIS A 27 12.73 -1.44 -3.20
CA HIS A 27 13.11 -1.44 -4.61
C HIS A 27 14.61 -1.23 -4.82
N GLN A 28 15.24 -0.32 -4.07
CA GLN A 28 16.69 -0.09 -4.14
C GLN A 28 17.50 -1.30 -3.67
N LEU A 29 16.95 -2.10 -2.75
CA LEU A 29 17.53 -3.35 -2.26
C LEU A 29 17.30 -4.54 -3.21
N GLY A 30 16.59 -4.34 -4.33
CA GLY A 30 16.40 -5.35 -5.38
C GLY A 30 15.06 -6.08 -5.34
N TYR A 31 14.13 -5.72 -4.44
CA TYR A 31 12.77 -6.25 -4.47
C TYR A 31 11.99 -5.58 -5.62
N ALA A 32 12.04 -6.18 -6.81
CA ALA A 32 11.48 -5.57 -8.01
C ALA A 32 9.93 -5.60 -8.06
N ALA A 33 9.29 -6.58 -7.43
CA ALA A 33 7.84 -6.71 -7.46
C ALA A 33 7.16 -5.77 -6.47
N GLU A 34 6.20 -4.96 -6.95
CA GLU A 34 5.43 -3.99 -6.15
C GLU A 34 4.83 -4.59 -4.87
N ASN A 35 4.30 -5.80 -4.93
CA ASN A 35 3.71 -6.44 -3.75
C ASN A 35 4.74 -6.84 -2.71
N GLU A 36 5.93 -7.27 -3.16
CA GLU A 36 7.03 -7.60 -2.26
C GLU A 36 7.58 -6.31 -1.64
N ALA A 37 7.76 -5.25 -2.42
CA ALA A 37 8.15 -3.93 -1.92
C ALA A 37 7.12 -3.36 -0.92
N ASN A 38 5.82 -3.51 -1.18
CA ASN A 38 4.76 -3.13 -0.23
C ASN A 38 4.82 -3.96 1.06
N PHE A 39 5.04 -5.28 0.95
CA PHE A 39 5.17 -6.16 2.10
C PHE A 39 6.39 -5.80 2.95
N ILE A 40 7.57 -5.65 2.33
CA ILE A 40 8.80 -5.25 3.01
C ILE A 40 8.67 -3.85 3.61
N GLY A 41 8.09 -2.87 2.89
CA GLY A 41 7.83 -1.52 3.40
C GLY A 41 6.90 -1.50 4.61
N CYS A 42 5.88 -2.37 4.62
CA CYS A 42 5.01 -2.58 5.76
C CYS A 42 5.78 -3.12 6.97
N LEU A 43 6.54 -4.21 6.80
CA LEU A 43 7.31 -4.82 7.89
C LEU A 43 8.40 -3.88 8.43
N ALA A 44 9.15 -3.22 7.55
CA ALA A 44 10.18 -2.26 7.93
C ALA A 44 9.60 -1.11 8.76
N SER A 45 8.36 -0.69 8.47
CA SER A 45 7.66 0.32 9.27
C SER A 45 7.17 -0.25 10.61
N ILE A 46 6.61 -1.46 10.64
CA ILE A 46 6.13 -2.14 11.87
C ILE A 46 7.27 -2.42 12.87
N TYR A 47 8.45 -2.77 12.38
CA TYR A 47 9.61 -3.11 13.20
C TYR A 47 10.56 -1.94 13.46
N ASN A 48 10.25 -0.74 12.96
CA ASN A 48 11.00 0.46 13.31
C ASN A 48 10.80 0.82 14.79
N ASP A 49 11.80 1.36 15.48
CA ASP A 49 11.68 1.73 16.90
C ASP A 49 10.70 2.89 17.15
N ASP A 50 10.52 3.78 16.17
CA ASP A 50 9.62 4.92 16.26
C ASP A 50 8.14 4.47 16.22
N VAL A 51 7.38 4.84 17.27
CA VAL A 51 5.96 4.50 17.40
C VAL A 51 5.09 5.02 16.25
N TYR A 52 5.47 6.15 15.65
CA TYR A 52 4.78 6.71 14.50
C TYR A 52 4.98 5.83 13.25
N PHE A 53 6.20 5.31 13.03
CA PHE A 53 6.46 4.34 11.96
C PHE A 53 5.65 3.06 12.18
N LYS A 54 5.63 2.53 13.40
CA LYS A 54 4.84 1.33 13.74
C LYS A 54 3.38 1.53 13.41
N TYR A 55 2.82 2.68 13.85
CA TYR A 55 1.44 3.05 13.57
C TYR A 55 1.15 3.08 12.06
N CYS A 56 2.01 3.74 11.27
CA CYS A 56 1.84 3.84 9.83
C CYS A 56 1.93 2.47 9.15
N GLY A 57 2.84 1.60 9.58
CA GLY A 57 2.97 0.22 9.11
C GLY A 57 1.71 -0.61 9.37
N TYR A 58 1.20 -0.59 10.60
CA TYR A 58 -0.05 -1.28 10.95
C TYR A 58 -1.26 -0.73 10.21
N ALA A 59 -1.40 0.60 10.10
CA ALA A 59 -2.50 1.22 9.35
C ALA A 59 -2.44 0.84 7.85
N PHE A 60 -1.24 0.78 7.27
CA PHE A 60 -1.04 0.34 5.90
C PHE A 60 -1.46 -1.12 5.71
N GLY A 61 -0.96 -2.04 6.54
CA GLY A 61 -1.34 -3.46 6.48
C GLY A 61 -2.83 -3.68 6.72
N LEU A 62 -3.42 -3.00 7.70
CA LEU A 62 -4.85 -3.07 8.00
C LEU A 62 -5.70 -2.66 6.79
N ARG A 63 -5.30 -1.62 6.04
CA ARG A 63 -6.02 -1.21 4.83
C ARG A 63 -6.07 -2.32 3.77
N TYR A 64 -4.98 -3.05 3.56
CA TYR A 64 -4.96 -4.21 2.65
C TYR A 64 -5.95 -5.29 3.11
N CYS A 65 -5.90 -5.66 4.39
CA CYS A 65 -6.79 -6.67 4.95
C CYS A 65 -8.27 -6.26 4.83
N LEU A 66 -8.60 -5.02 5.16
CA LEU A 66 -9.96 -4.50 5.06
C LEU A 66 -10.50 -4.51 3.63
N ASN A 67 -9.68 -4.09 2.65
CA ASN A 67 -10.05 -4.13 1.25
C ASN A 67 -10.30 -5.57 0.77
N GLU A 68 -9.52 -6.53 1.25
CA GLU A 68 -9.70 -7.94 0.89
C GLU A 68 -10.94 -8.54 1.55
N ILE A 69 -11.22 -8.20 2.81
CA ILE A 69 -12.44 -8.61 3.50
C ILE A 69 -13.67 -8.04 2.78
N TYR A 70 -13.69 -6.75 2.47
CA TYR A 70 -14.80 -6.12 1.75
C TYR A 70 -15.13 -6.82 0.43
N LYS A 71 -14.10 -7.21 -0.34
CA LYS A 71 -14.28 -7.93 -1.61
C LYS A 71 -14.85 -9.34 -1.46
N ARG A 72 -14.63 -9.99 -0.31
CA ARG A 72 -15.02 -11.38 -0.06
C ARG A 72 -16.32 -11.51 0.72
N ASP A 73 -16.50 -10.65 1.71
CA ASP A 73 -17.61 -10.64 2.65
C ASP A 73 -17.85 -9.21 3.16
N GLU A 74 -18.78 -8.51 2.49
CA GLU A 74 -19.17 -7.15 2.83
C GLU A 74 -19.85 -7.05 4.20
N ALA A 75 -20.61 -8.06 4.62
CA ALA A 75 -21.26 -8.07 5.92
C ALA A 75 -20.21 -8.11 7.04
N LEU A 76 -19.22 -9.00 6.91
CA LEU A 76 -18.10 -9.09 7.84
C LEU A 76 -17.28 -7.80 7.86
N PHE A 77 -17.02 -7.19 6.70
CA PHE A 77 -16.35 -5.88 6.64
C PHE A 77 -17.10 -4.82 7.46
N ASN A 78 -18.42 -4.75 7.29
CA ASN A 78 -19.27 -3.78 7.99
C ASN A 78 -19.27 -3.99 9.51
N ASP A 79 -19.04 -5.21 9.99
CA ASP A 79 -18.90 -5.47 11.42
C ASP A 79 -17.49 -5.13 11.92
N ILE A 80 -16.45 -5.49 11.17
CA ILE A 80 -15.06 -5.19 11.53
C ILE A 80 -14.80 -3.68 11.56
N ILE A 81 -15.30 -2.92 10.57
CA ILE A 81 -15.04 -1.48 10.48
C ILE A 81 -15.55 -0.71 11.72
N LYS A 82 -16.61 -1.21 12.38
CA LYS A 82 -17.17 -0.63 13.62
C LYS A 82 -16.22 -0.77 14.83
N THR A 83 -15.32 -1.75 14.78
CA THR A 83 -14.34 -2.01 15.86
C THR A 83 -13.07 -1.16 15.73
N ILE A 84 -12.86 -0.54 14.57
CA ILE A 84 -11.64 0.22 14.27
C ILE A 84 -11.70 1.60 14.90
N ASN A 85 -10.56 2.05 15.43
CA ASN A 85 -10.43 3.38 16.00
C ASN A 85 -10.75 4.46 14.94
N LYS A 86 -11.61 5.41 15.30
CA LYS A 86 -12.06 6.49 14.40
C LYS A 86 -10.91 7.32 13.82
N GLY A 87 -9.81 7.48 14.54
CA GLY A 87 -8.61 8.19 14.05
C GLY A 87 -7.97 7.50 12.84
N ILE A 88 -7.94 6.16 12.83
CA ILE A 88 -7.45 5.39 11.67
C ILE A 88 -8.36 5.59 10.47
N LEU A 89 -9.69 5.56 10.69
CA LEU A 89 -10.67 5.79 9.63
C LEU A 89 -10.54 7.19 9.03
N LYS A 90 -10.30 8.21 9.86
CA LYS A 90 -10.03 9.57 9.41
C LYS A 90 -8.77 9.68 8.57
N HIS A 91 -7.68 9.00 8.94
CA HIS A 91 -6.48 8.99 8.09
C HIS A 91 -6.73 8.29 6.75
N TYR A 92 -7.53 7.22 6.71
CA TYR A 92 -7.93 6.62 5.43
C TYR A 92 -8.76 7.57 4.58
N GLU A 93 -9.65 8.32 5.19
CA GLU A 93 -10.44 9.36 4.51
C GLU A 93 -9.54 10.49 4.01
N GLU A 94 -8.60 10.99 4.82
CA GLU A 94 -7.61 12.00 4.43
C GLU A 94 -6.81 11.55 3.21
N VAL A 95 -6.27 10.32 3.23
CA VAL A 95 -5.52 9.77 2.09
C VAL A 95 -6.40 9.69 0.85
N ARG A 96 -7.66 9.25 1.00
CA ARG A 96 -8.60 9.18 -0.11
C ARG A 96 -8.88 10.56 -0.70
N LEU A 97 -9.24 11.53 0.15
CA LEU A 97 -9.56 12.90 -0.26
C LEU A 97 -8.36 13.58 -0.92
N PHE A 98 -7.15 13.32 -0.41
CA PHE A 98 -5.92 13.79 -1.04
C PHE A 98 -5.82 13.28 -2.49
N TRP A 99 -5.93 11.98 -2.72
CA TRP A 99 -5.84 11.44 -4.08
C TRP A 99 -7.00 11.88 -4.98
N GLU A 100 -8.23 11.93 -4.47
CA GLU A 100 -9.41 12.45 -5.19
C GLU A 100 -9.21 13.90 -5.65
N ALA A 101 -8.56 14.75 -4.82
CA ALA A 101 -8.27 16.14 -5.16
C ALA A 101 -7.11 16.31 -6.16
N HIS A 102 -6.26 15.29 -6.31
CA HIS A 102 -5.09 15.31 -7.19
C HIS A 102 -5.26 14.40 -8.44
N GLU A 103 -6.42 13.77 -8.63
CA GLU A 103 -6.75 13.04 -9.85
C GLU A 103 -6.80 14.01 -11.04
N ASN A 104 -5.87 13.84 -11.98
CA ASN A 104 -5.83 14.62 -13.21
C ASN A 104 -6.59 13.87 -14.33
N PRO A 105 -7.48 14.51 -15.10
CA PRO A 105 -8.20 13.85 -16.21
C PRO A 105 -7.31 13.22 -17.30
N VAL A 106 -6.00 13.50 -17.34
CA VAL A 106 -5.02 12.90 -18.28
C VAL A 106 -4.37 11.61 -17.74
N GLU A 107 -4.54 11.32 -16.45
CA GLU A 107 -3.97 10.16 -15.75
C GLU A 107 -4.33 8.78 -16.34
N PRO A 108 -5.51 8.54 -16.96
CA PRO A 108 -5.83 7.24 -17.57
C PRO A 108 -4.86 6.82 -18.68
N PHE A 109 -4.32 7.80 -19.44
CA PHE A 109 -3.37 7.54 -20.52
C PHE A 109 -2.01 7.08 -20.01
N PHE A 110 -1.51 7.73 -18.93
CA PHE A 110 -0.28 7.31 -18.25
C PHE A 110 -0.45 5.96 -17.54
N LYS A 111 -1.58 5.74 -16.86
CA LYS A 111 -1.93 4.43 -16.26
C LYS A 111 -1.96 3.31 -17.30
N TYR A 112 -2.45 3.55 -18.53
CA TYR A 112 -2.44 2.57 -19.61
C TYR A 112 -1.02 2.22 -20.09
N PHE A 113 -0.18 3.24 -20.32
CA PHE A 113 1.21 3.05 -20.73
C PHE A 113 2.03 2.29 -19.67
N TYR A 114 1.90 2.69 -18.40
CA TYR A 114 2.61 2.08 -17.27
C TYR A 114 2.12 0.65 -16.98
N SER A 115 0.81 0.40 -17.09
CA SER A 115 0.25 -0.96 -16.99
C SER A 115 0.73 -1.87 -18.12
N GLY A 116 0.90 -1.33 -19.33
CA GLY A 116 1.49 -2.05 -20.47
C GLY A 116 2.95 -2.43 -20.21
N TYR A 117 3.73 -1.50 -19.66
CA TYR A 117 5.11 -1.71 -19.26
C TYR A 117 5.27 -2.77 -18.15
N LEU A 118 4.42 -2.75 -17.12
CA LEU A 118 4.42 -3.75 -16.04
C LEU A 118 4.05 -5.16 -16.56
N LYS A 119 3.04 -5.26 -17.43
CA LYS A 119 2.66 -6.54 -18.07
C LYS A 119 3.76 -7.12 -18.96
N ALA A 120 4.53 -6.27 -19.64
CA ALA A 120 5.67 -6.68 -20.47
C ALA A 120 6.86 -7.20 -19.63
N ASN A 121 6.96 -6.80 -18.36
CA ASN A 121 8.02 -7.20 -17.42
C ASN A 121 7.56 -8.27 -16.41
N ASN A 122 6.78 -9.26 -16.87
CA ASN A 122 6.27 -10.41 -16.07
C ASN A 122 5.37 -10.09 -14.87
N GLN A 123 4.89 -8.84 -14.70
CA GLN A 123 3.81 -8.51 -13.77
C GLN A 123 2.44 -8.69 -14.46
N SER A 124 2.16 -9.90 -14.94
CA SER A 124 0.97 -10.19 -15.77
C SER A 124 -0.37 -10.02 -15.03
N LYS A 125 -0.38 -10.06 -13.69
CA LYS A 125 -1.58 -9.96 -12.83
C LYS A 125 -1.88 -8.54 -12.32
N GLY A 126 -1.48 -7.48 -13.01
CA GLY A 126 -1.77 -6.10 -12.60
C GLY A 126 -3.17 -5.91 -11.97
N MET A 127 -3.24 -5.13 -10.88
CA MET A 127 -4.45 -4.79 -10.11
C MET A 127 -5.21 -5.95 -9.38
N GLN A 128 -4.93 -7.23 -9.68
CA GLN A 128 -5.33 -8.38 -8.83
C GLN A 128 -4.37 -8.61 -7.64
N SER A 129 -3.41 -7.70 -7.48
CA SER A 129 -2.24 -7.78 -6.60
C SER A 129 -2.53 -7.61 -5.10
N TYR A 130 -3.69 -7.05 -4.72
CA TYR A 130 -4.06 -6.83 -3.31
C TYR A 130 -4.13 -8.12 -2.49
N SER A 131 -4.55 -9.23 -3.11
CA SER A 131 -4.62 -10.53 -2.44
C SER A 131 -3.25 -11.07 -2.02
N TYR A 132 -2.19 -10.74 -2.76
CA TYR A 132 -0.86 -11.28 -2.51
C TYR A 132 -0.16 -10.63 -1.32
N VAL A 133 -0.25 -9.30 -1.15
CA VAL A 133 0.30 -8.62 0.04
C VAL A 133 -0.38 -9.14 1.32
N VAL A 134 -1.70 -9.33 1.29
CA VAL A 134 -2.44 -9.93 2.42
C VAL A 134 -1.95 -11.35 2.70
N ALA A 135 -1.76 -12.19 1.66
CA ALA A 135 -1.24 -13.54 1.84
C ALA A 135 0.16 -13.55 2.48
N LEU A 136 1.06 -12.66 2.06
CA LEU A 136 2.39 -12.50 2.65
C LEU A 136 2.30 -12.09 4.14
N LEU A 137 1.48 -11.10 4.46
CA LEU A 137 1.27 -10.65 5.85
C LEU A 137 0.69 -11.76 6.73
N VAL A 138 -0.38 -12.41 6.28
CA VAL A 138 -1.04 -13.49 7.04
C VAL A 138 -0.08 -14.65 7.27
N ASN A 139 0.69 -15.05 6.24
CA ASN A 139 1.67 -16.13 6.39
C ASN A 139 2.81 -15.74 7.35
N TYR A 140 3.32 -14.51 7.26
CA TYR A 140 4.39 -14.03 8.13
C TYR A 140 3.99 -13.97 9.61
N PHE A 141 2.75 -13.52 9.92
CA PHE A 141 2.28 -13.41 11.30
C PHE A 141 1.71 -14.70 11.90
N ASN A 142 1.43 -15.71 11.07
CA ASN A 142 0.95 -17.02 11.53
C ASN A 142 2.04 -18.10 11.59
N ALA A 143 3.25 -17.81 11.09
CA ALA A 143 4.42 -18.68 11.17
C ALA A 143 5.13 -18.54 12.52
#